data_AF-A0A954I2J1-F1
#
_entry.id   AF-A0A954I2J1-F1
#
_cell.length_a   1.000
_cell.length_b   1.000
_cell.length_c   1.000
_cell.angle_alpha   90.00
_cell.angle_beta   90.00
_cell.angle_gamma   90.00
#
_symmetry.space_group_name_H-M   'P 1'
#
loop_
_entity.id
_entity.type
_entity.pdbx_description
1 polymer ?
#
loop_
_entity_poly.entity_id
_entity_poly.type
_entity_poly.pdbx_seq_one_letter_code
_entity_poly.pdbx_strand_id
1 'polypeptide(L)'
;MSASPAIVWFRHDLRLADNPALRAAMAEGRPVVPVFLWSPDEEGDWPLGGASRWWLHHSLAALQESLNDRGSRLIIRQGEAFQPLQALVDETGAEAIFWNRRYEPAGIARDKQVKESLRGAGLAVESFNANLLFEPWEVQTQSAGPYQVFTPFWRRCCELGIERQTLPKPRSIPGLRSWPKSLSLEDLSLLPTIPWDKAFYDRWTPGEDGGQRLLKEFVSGPIKDYADERDRPDRRGTSSLSPHLHFGEISPLQIWEAVTAKFGPPPPSKKGRKTGPMTYLSEVGWREFAHHVLYHFPHTPAAPLRENFVQFP
;
A
#
# COMPACT_ATOMS: atom_id res chain seq x y z
N MET A 1 -8.03 -8.96 -33.13
CA MET A 1 -8.86 -9.08 -31.93
C MET A 1 -8.23 -8.21 -30.87
N SER A 2 -8.96 -7.24 -30.28
CA SER A 2 -8.40 -6.49 -29.14
C SER A 2 -8.27 -7.44 -27.96
N ALA A 3 -7.17 -7.35 -27.21
CA ALA A 3 -7.01 -8.13 -26.00
C ALA A 3 -8.18 -7.87 -25.03
N SER A 4 -8.61 -8.91 -24.32
CA SER A 4 -9.68 -8.83 -23.32
C SER A 4 -9.28 -7.86 -22.19
N PRO A 5 -10.25 -7.09 -21.65
CA PRO A 5 -9.97 -6.18 -20.54
C PRO A 5 -9.43 -6.89 -19.30
N ALA A 6 -8.68 -6.13 -18.50
CA ALA A 6 -8.21 -6.54 -17.18
C ALA A 6 -8.72 -5.57 -16.11
N ILE A 7 -9.22 -6.10 -15.00
CA ILE A 7 -9.62 -5.30 -13.85
C ILE A 7 -8.41 -5.12 -12.92
N VAL A 8 -8.17 -3.90 -12.44
CA VAL A 8 -7.17 -3.62 -11.40
C VAL A 8 -7.90 -3.16 -10.15
N TRP A 9 -7.88 -3.97 -9.11
CA TRP A 9 -8.57 -3.69 -7.85
C TRP A 9 -7.65 -2.95 -6.85
N PHE A 10 -7.87 -1.64 -6.74
CA PHE A 10 -7.20 -0.72 -5.82
C PHE A 10 -7.83 -0.79 -4.42
N ARG A 11 -6.98 -0.75 -3.40
CA ARG A 11 -7.29 -0.71 -1.97
C ARG A 11 -6.29 0.22 -1.25
N HIS A 12 -5.30 -0.32 -0.55
CA HIS A 12 -4.23 0.42 0.13
C HIS A 12 -2.99 0.59 -0.76
N ASP A 13 -3.20 0.92 -2.02
CA ASP A 13 -2.20 1.03 -3.08
C ASP A 13 -2.59 2.13 -4.07
N LEU A 14 -3.11 3.26 -3.54
CA LEU A 14 -3.71 4.38 -4.27
C LEU A 14 -2.67 5.24 -5.02
N ARG A 15 -1.90 4.60 -5.90
CA ARG A 15 -0.86 5.22 -6.73
C ARG A 15 -0.74 4.52 -8.08
N LEU A 16 -0.22 5.25 -9.06
CA LEU A 16 0.04 4.69 -10.40
C LEU A 16 1.52 4.34 -10.60
N ALA A 17 2.44 5.06 -9.95
CA ALA A 17 3.86 4.72 -9.92
C ALA A 17 4.11 3.52 -9.00
N ASP A 18 5.08 2.70 -9.37
CA ASP A 18 5.48 1.51 -8.63
C ASP A 18 4.30 0.61 -8.22
N ASN A 19 3.35 0.42 -9.13
CA ASN A 19 2.17 -0.41 -8.94
C ASN A 19 2.27 -1.68 -9.83
N PRO A 20 2.73 -2.82 -9.29
CA PRO A 20 2.90 -4.04 -10.07
C PRO A 20 1.59 -4.62 -10.61
N ALA A 21 0.48 -4.58 -9.86
CA ALA A 21 -0.82 -5.01 -10.37
C ALA A 21 -1.26 -4.21 -11.59
N LEU A 22 -1.14 -2.88 -11.53
CA LEU A 22 -1.43 -2.01 -12.68
C LEU A 22 -0.48 -2.32 -13.85
N ARG A 23 0.82 -2.51 -13.58
CA ARG A 23 1.80 -2.82 -14.61
C ARG A 23 1.51 -4.16 -15.30
N ALA A 24 1.12 -5.18 -14.55
CA ALA A 24 0.75 -6.49 -15.06
C ALA A 24 -0.52 -6.42 -15.90
N ALA A 25 -1.55 -5.69 -15.43
CA ALA A 25 -2.79 -5.51 -16.17
C ALA A 25 -2.60 -4.78 -17.51
N MET A 26 -1.63 -3.87 -17.58
CA MET A 26 -1.26 -3.16 -18.81
C MET A 26 -0.35 -3.98 -19.73
N ALA A 27 0.13 -5.15 -19.31
CA ALA A 27 0.93 -6.01 -20.17
C ALA A 27 0.12 -6.38 -21.42
N GLU A 28 0.84 -6.55 -22.54
CA GLU A 28 0.23 -6.93 -23.83
C GLU A 28 -0.81 -5.91 -24.38
N GLY A 29 -0.89 -4.71 -23.80
CA GLY A 29 -1.76 -3.63 -24.29
C GLY A 29 -3.26 -3.82 -24.00
N ARG A 30 -3.60 -4.63 -23.00
CA ARG A 30 -5.00 -4.84 -22.57
C ARG A 30 -5.67 -3.53 -22.13
N PRO A 31 -6.96 -3.32 -22.44
CA PRO A 31 -7.76 -2.32 -21.76
C PRO A 31 -7.80 -2.58 -20.26
N VAL A 32 -7.63 -1.55 -19.44
CA VAL A 32 -7.61 -1.66 -17.98
C VAL A 32 -8.83 -0.97 -17.39
N VAL A 33 -9.46 -1.65 -16.44
CA VAL A 33 -10.57 -1.14 -15.63
C VAL A 33 -10.11 -1.00 -14.18
N PRO A 34 -9.60 0.18 -13.78
CA PRO A 34 -9.32 0.49 -12.39
C PRO A 34 -10.61 0.47 -11.57
N VAL A 35 -10.63 -0.29 -10.47
CA VAL A 35 -11.78 -0.35 -9.57
C VAL A 35 -11.34 -0.15 -8.12
N PHE A 36 -12.11 0.64 -7.38
CA PHE A 36 -12.09 0.71 -5.92
C PHE A 36 -13.42 0.17 -5.39
N LEU A 37 -13.34 -0.70 -4.38
CA LEU A 37 -14.51 -1.27 -3.71
C LEU A 37 -14.57 -0.71 -2.29
N TRP A 38 -15.67 -0.04 -1.97
CA TRP A 38 -15.98 0.35 -0.60
C TRP A 38 -16.71 -0.80 0.11
N SER A 39 -15.99 -1.49 0.99
CA SER A 39 -16.46 -2.71 1.66
C SER A 39 -16.11 -2.66 3.15
N PRO A 40 -16.61 -1.66 3.92
CA PRO A 40 -16.22 -1.48 5.32
C PRO A 40 -16.54 -2.70 6.19
N ASP A 41 -17.56 -3.48 5.82
CA ASP A 41 -17.96 -4.71 6.52
C ASP A 41 -16.95 -5.87 6.35
N GLU A 42 -16.03 -5.77 5.38
CA GLU A 42 -14.98 -6.77 5.14
C GLU A 42 -13.62 -6.40 5.78
N GLU A 43 -13.53 -5.28 6.51
CA GLU A 43 -12.30 -4.84 7.19
C GLU A 43 -12.13 -5.45 8.60
N GLY A 44 -12.99 -6.41 8.97
CA GLY A 44 -12.97 -7.08 10.27
C GLY A 44 -13.28 -6.13 11.44
N ASP A 45 -12.66 -6.37 12.59
CA ASP A 45 -12.93 -5.62 13.83
C ASP A 45 -12.37 -4.19 13.85
N TRP A 46 -11.62 -3.79 12.81
CA TRP A 46 -10.85 -2.54 12.78
C TRP A 46 -11.22 -1.66 11.57
N PRO A 47 -12.50 -1.22 11.43
CA PRO A 47 -12.91 -0.38 10.34
C PRO A 47 -12.21 0.99 10.37
N LEU A 48 -12.12 1.65 9.21
CA LEU A 48 -11.51 2.97 9.10
C LEU A 48 -12.24 4.01 9.96
N GLY A 49 -11.49 4.69 10.83
CA GLY A 49 -11.95 5.85 11.60
C GLY A 49 -12.14 7.12 10.75
N GLY A 50 -12.73 8.16 11.33
CA GLY A 50 -13.10 9.39 10.62
C GLY A 50 -11.94 10.10 9.90
N ALA A 51 -10.77 10.22 10.54
CA ALA A 51 -9.58 10.81 9.93
C ALA A 51 -9.08 9.98 8.72
N SER A 52 -9.11 8.66 8.83
CA SER A 52 -8.73 7.76 7.74
C SER A 52 -9.72 7.81 6.58
N ARG A 53 -11.02 7.96 6.86
CA ARG A 53 -12.04 8.16 5.80
C ARG A 53 -11.88 9.49 5.08
N TRP A 54 -11.60 10.57 5.83
CA TRP A 54 -11.25 11.87 5.23
C TRP A 54 -10.05 11.75 4.30
N TRP A 55 -8.99 11.07 4.76
CA TRP A 55 -7.80 10.85 3.95
C TRP A 55 -8.13 10.05 2.69
N LEU A 56 -8.82 8.91 2.85
CA LEU A 56 -9.24 8.04 1.75
C LEU A 56 -10.05 8.80 0.68
N HIS A 57 -10.99 9.66 1.09
CA HIS A 57 -11.78 10.47 0.15
C HIS A 57 -10.87 11.28 -0.78
N HIS A 58 -9.94 12.05 -0.21
CA HIS A 58 -9.03 12.91 -0.96
C HIS A 58 -8.02 12.10 -1.78
N SER A 59 -7.58 10.94 -1.28
CA SER A 59 -6.70 10.03 -2.03
C SER A 59 -7.39 9.42 -3.25
N LEU A 60 -8.67 9.04 -3.12
CA LEU A 60 -9.46 8.53 -4.24
C LEU A 60 -9.73 9.64 -5.27
N ALA A 61 -9.99 10.87 -4.83
CA ALA A 61 -10.11 12.03 -5.72
C ALA A 61 -8.82 12.26 -6.52
N ALA A 62 -7.66 12.27 -5.85
CA ALA A 62 -6.36 12.41 -6.51
C ALA A 62 -6.06 11.24 -7.46
N LEU A 63 -6.43 10.01 -7.10
CA LEU A 63 -6.30 8.84 -7.97
C LEU A 63 -7.22 8.95 -9.22
N GLN A 64 -8.46 9.41 -9.04
CA GLN A 64 -9.40 9.67 -10.14
C GLN A 64 -8.84 10.66 -11.14
N GLU A 65 -8.32 11.80 -10.68
CA GLU A 65 -7.67 12.81 -11.53
C GLU A 65 -6.47 12.21 -12.28
N SER A 66 -5.57 11.55 -11.56
CA SER A 66 -4.38 10.91 -12.13
C SER A 66 -4.71 9.84 -13.19
N LEU A 67 -5.81 9.10 -13.02
CA LEU A 67 -6.30 8.13 -14.01
C LEU A 67 -6.92 8.82 -15.22
N ASN A 68 -7.73 9.86 -15.02
CA ASN A 68 -8.38 10.62 -16.09
C ASN A 68 -7.35 11.29 -17.01
N ASP A 69 -6.30 11.90 -16.44
CA ASP A 69 -5.18 12.49 -17.18
C ASP A 69 -4.44 11.48 -18.09
N ARG A 70 -4.60 10.18 -17.81
CA ARG A 70 -3.96 9.07 -18.53
C ARG A 70 -4.92 8.32 -19.44
N GLY A 71 -6.13 8.85 -19.67
CA GLY A 71 -7.15 8.26 -20.53
C GLY A 71 -7.88 7.07 -19.91
N SER A 72 -7.83 6.93 -18.59
CA SER A 72 -8.54 5.90 -17.83
C SER A 72 -9.54 6.53 -16.86
N ARG A 73 -10.19 5.71 -16.04
CA ARG A 73 -11.20 6.15 -15.07
C ARG A 73 -11.22 5.19 -13.88
N LEU A 74 -11.37 5.72 -12.67
CA LEU A 74 -11.66 4.89 -11.50
C LEU A 74 -13.15 4.54 -11.47
N ILE A 75 -13.45 3.25 -11.44
CA ILE A 75 -14.78 2.73 -11.15
C ILE A 75 -14.89 2.53 -9.63
N ILE A 76 -15.94 3.06 -9.03
CA ILE A 76 -16.26 2.89 -7.61
C ILE A 76 -17.50 2.02 -7.49
N ARG A 77 -17.38 0.98 -6.67
CA ARG A 77 -18.49 0.10 -6.26
C ARG A 77 -18.52 -0.04 -4.74
N GLN A 78 -19.62 -0.58 -4.22
CA GLN A 78 -19.81 -0.89 -2.81
C GLN A 78 -20.38 -2.30 -2.66
N GLY A 79 -20.04 -2.98 -1.56
CA GLY A 79 -20.53 -4.31 -1.21
C GLY A 79 -19.40 -5.33 -1.00
N GLU A 80 -19.75 -6.58 -0.68
CA GLU A 80 -18.79 -7.67 -0.47
C GLU A 80 -17.97 -7.96 -1.74
N ALA A 81 -16.64 -7.95 -1.65
CA ALA A 81 -15.75 -7.79 -2.80
C ALA A 81 -16.04 -8.71 -4.00
N PHE A 82 -16.45 -9.96 -3.76
CA PHE A 82 -16.76 -10.91 -4.83
C PHE A 82 -17.89 -10.42 -5.76
N GLN A 83 -19.00 -9.93 -5.20
CA GLN A 83 -20.20 -9.62 -5.99
C GLN A 83 -19.97 -8.44 -6.96
N PRO A 84 -19.43 -7.28 -6.54
CA PRO A 84 -19.13 -6.20 -7.46
C PRO A 84 -18.03 -6.53 -8.47
N LEU A 85 -17.04 -7.37 -8.11
CA LEU A 85 -16.00 -7.80 -9.06
C LEU A 85 -16.59 -8.70 -10.15
N GLN A 86 -17.42 -9.69 -9.77
CA GLN A 86 -18.09 -10.55 -10.74
C GLN A 86 -19.03 -9.74 -11.66
N ALA A 87 -19.82 -8.82 -11.10
CA ALA A 87 -20.67 -7.95 -11.90
C ALA A 87 -19.86 -7.08 -12.88
N LEU A 88 -18.67 -6.61 -12.48
CA LEU A 88 -17.79 -5.85 -13.35
C LEU A 88 -17.17 -6.71 -14.45
N VAL A 89 -16.83 -7.97 -14.16
CA VAL A 89 -16.42 -8.96 -15.17
C VAL A 89 -17.51 -9.14 -16.21
N ASP A 90 -18.74 -9.36 -15.78
CA ASP A 90 -19.89 -9.58 -16.67
C ASP A 90 -20.20 -8.35 -17.54
N GLU A 91 -20.07 -7.13 -16.98
CA GLU A 91 -20.31 -5.86 -17.68
C GLU A 91 -19.23 -5.52 -18.72
N THR A 92 -17.98 -5.91 -18.46
CA THR A 92 -16.81 -5.51 -19.25
C THR A 92 -16.27 -6.61 -20.17
N GLY A 93 -16.62 -7.87 -19.91
CA GLY A 93 -15.98 -9.03 -20.54
C GLY A 93 -14.51 -9.19 -20.14
N ALA A 94 -14.13 -8.73 -18.94
CA ALA A 94 -12.77 -8.88 -18.46
C ALA A 94 -12.42 -10.35 -18.22
N GLU A 95 -11.24 -10.78 -18.66
CA GLU A 95 -10.76 -12.16 -18.47
C GLU A 95 -9.69 -12.26 -17.38
N ALA A 96 -9.26 -11.11 -16.83
CA ALA A 96 -8.22 -11.06 -15.81
C ALA A 96 -8.51 -10.04 -14.73
N ILE A 97 -8.12 -10.36 -13.49
CA ILE A 97 -8.19 -9.46 -12.35
C ILE A 97 -6.84 -9.45 -11.62
N PHE A 98 -6.31 -8.25 -11.40
CA PHE A 98 -5.03 -8.02 -10.76
C PHE A 98 -5.18 -7.13 -9.53
N TRP A 99 -4.43 -7.43 -8.47
CA TRP A 99 -4.41 -6.60 -7.28
C TRP A 99 -3.09 -6.70 -6.51
N ASN A 100 -2.79 -5.74 -5.64
CA ASN A 100 -1.61 -5.84 -4.76
C ASN A 100 -1.99 -6.44 -3.41
N ARG A 101 -1.12 -7.26 -2.80
CA ARG A 101 -1.42 -8.01 -1.57
C ARG A 101 -1.61 -7.09 -0.37
N ARG A 102 -2.48 -7.52 0.54
CA ARG A 102 -2.67 -7.01 1.90
C ARG A 102 -2.29 -8.11 2.89
N TYR A 103 -1.93 -7.72 4.11
CA TYR A 103 -1.32 -8.65 5.08
C TYR A 103 -2.09 -8.71 6.41
N GLU A 104 -3.17 -7.95 6.53
CA GLU A 104 -4.10 -8.06 7.64
C GLU A 104 -4.89 -9.38 7.56
N PRO A 105 -5.11 -10.10 8.67
CA PRO A 105 -5.71 -11.44 8.64
C PRO A 105 -7.06 -11.53 7.92
N ALA A 106 -7.97 -10.57 8.17
CA ALA A 106 -9.26 -10.50 7.50
C ALA A 106 -9.10 -10.29 5.99
N GLY A 107 -8.20 -9.41 5.59
CA GLY A 107 -7.88 -9.14 4.18
C GLY A 107 -7.30 -10.36 3.46
N ILE A 108 -6.39 -11.12 4.10
CA ILE A 108 -5.83 -12.36 3.55
C ILE A 108 -6.94 -13.41 3.34
N ALA A 109 -7.80 -13.60 4.34
CA ALA A 109 -8.90 -14.56 4.25
C ALA A 109 -9.87 -14.22 3.12
N ARG A 110 -10.28 -12.95 3.02
CA ARG A 110 -11.12 -12.44 1.95
C ARG A 110 -10.47 -12.60 0.58
N ASP A 111 -9.22 -12.14 0.41
CA ASP A 111 -8.51 -12.19 -0.87
C ASP A 111 -8.34 -13.65 -1.34
N LYS A 112 -8.14 -14.61 -0.40
CA LYS A 112 -8.11 -16.04 -0.71
C LYS A 112 -9.45 -16.53 -1.25
N GLN A 113 -10.56 -16.25 -0.55
CA GLN A 113 -11.90 -16.65 -0.97
C GLN A 113 -12.26 -16.04 -2.34
N VAL A 114 -12.08 -14.73 -2.51
CA VAL A 114 -12.35 -14.02 -3.77
C VAL A 114 -11.52 -14.61 -4.91
N LYS A 115 -10.24 -14.89 -4.69
CA LYS A 115 -9.35 -15.50 -5.70
C LYS A 115 -9.79 -16.90 -6.10
N GLU A 116 -10.17 -17.74 -5.13
CA GLU A 116 -10.67 -19.09 -5.39
C GLU A 116 -11.96 -19.06 -6.21
N SER A 117 -12.92 -18.21 -5.83
CA SER A 117 -14.19 -18.07 -6.54
C SER A 117 -14.02 -17.56 -7.98
N LEU A 118 -13.23 -16.50 -8.18
CA LEU A 118 -12.99 -15.93 -9.52
C LEU A 118 -12.20 -16.87 -10.45
N ARG A 119 -11.22 -17.61 -9.91
CA ARG A 119 -10.51 -18.65 -10.69
C ARG A 119 -11.43 -19.83 -11.03
N GLY A 120 -12.32 -20.20 -10.12
CA GLY A 120 -13.37 -21.19 -10.39
C GLY A 120 -14.30 -20.78 -11.53
N ALA A 121 -14.49 -19.47 -11.75
CA ALA A 121 -15.21 -18.91 -12.88
C ALA A 121 -14.36 -18.78 -14.18
N GLY A 122 -13.11 -19.27 -14.18
CA GLY A 122 -12.24 -19.29 -15.36
C GLY A 122 -11.40 -18.01 -15.58
N LEU A 123 -11.38 -17.08 -14.62
CA LEU A 123 -10.62 -15.83 -14.74
C LEU A 123 -9.13 -16.01 -14.39
N ALA A 124 -8.27 -15.28 -15.10
CA ALA A 124 -6.87 -15.13 -14.73
C ALA A 124 -6.75 -14.17 -13.54
N VAL A 125 -6.46 -14.70 -12.35
CA VAL A 125 -6.36 -13.89 -11.13
C VAL A 125 -4.96 -13.94 -10.54
N GLU A 126 -4.31 -12.78 -10.44
CA GLU A 126 -2.97 -12.63 -9.89
C GLU A 126 -2.86 -11.49 -8.89
N SER A 127 -1.93 -11.66 -7.95
CA SER A 127 -1.71 -10.71 -6.86
C SER A 127 -0.22 -10.50 -6.62
N PHE A 128 0.22 -9.27 -6.34
CA PHE A 128 1.64 -8.90 -6.28
C PHE A 128 2.06 -8.22 -4.97
N ASN A 129 3.35 -8.27 -4.65
CA ASN A 129 3.91 -7.40 -3.61
C ASN A 129 4.06 -5.97 -4.14
N ALA A 130 3.45 -5.00 -3.46
CA ALA A 130 3.62 -3.58 -3.78
C ALA A 130 3.85 -2.70 -2.54
N ASN A 131 3.45 -3.17 -1.37
CA ASN A 131 3.41 -2.37 -0.16
C ASN A 131 4.44 -2.79 0.88
N LEU A 132 5.26 -3.81 0.59
CA LEU A 132 6.40 -4.22 1.39
C LEU A 132 7.67 -4.27 0.53
N LEU A 133 8.82 -4.15 1.18
CA LEU A 133 10.12 -4.39 0.56
C LEU A 133 10.36 -5.89 0.36
N PHE A 134 9.92 -6.69 1.34
CA PHE A 134 10.06 -8.15 1.34
C PHE A 134 8.72 -8.78 1.69
N GLU A 135 8.41 -9.92 1.08
CA GLU A 135 7.28 -10.71 1.57
C GLU A 135 7.59 -11.29 2.96
N PRO A 136 6.61 -11.36 3.89
CA PRO A 136 6.83 -11.86 5.23
C PRO A 136 7.42 -13.28 5.29
N TRP A 137 7.17 -14.11 4.27
CA TRP A 137 7.72 -15.47 4.19
C TRP A 137 9.13 -15.54 3.59
N GLU A 138 9.65 -14.47 2.98
CA GLU A 138 11.01 -14.43 2.42
C GLU A 138 12.08 -14.20 3.49
N VAL A 139 11.71 -13.53 4.60
CA VAL A 139 12.65 -13.17 5.68
C VAL A 139 12.59 -14.18 6.83
N GLN A 140 13.42 -15.22 6.74
CA GLN A 140 13.47 -16.30 7.73
C GLN A 140 14.76 -16.30 8.55
N THR A 141 14.66 -16.83 9.77
CA THR A 141 15.82 -17.16 10.62
C THR A 141 16.66 -18.29 10.00
N GLN A 142 17.86 -18.53 10.54
CA GLN A 142 18.71 -19.66 10.12
C GLN A 142 18.05 -21.03 10.33
N SER A 143 17.09 -21.12 11.27
CA SER A 143 16.29 -22.31 11.54
C SER A 143 14.94 -22.30 10.79
N ALA A 144 14.79 -21.51 9.72
CA ALA A 144 13.58 -21.39 8.89
C ALA A 144 12.30 -20.94 9.63
N GLY A 145 12.42 -20.37 10.83
CA GLY A 145 11.30 -19.80 11.60
C GLY A 145 11.18 -18.27 11.47
N PRO A 146 10.06 -17.67 11.91
CA PRO A 146 9.84 -16.23 11.88
C PRO A 146 10.69 -15.48 12.92
N TYR A 147 11.05 -14.24 12.61
CA TYR A 147 11.67 -13.34 13.60
C TYR A 147 10.63 -12.75 14.56
N GLN A 148 10.97 -12.73 15.85
CA GLN A 148 10.22 -11.98 16.89
C GLN A 148 11.03 -10.80 17.46
N VAL A 149 12.23 -10.55 16.95
CA VAL A 149 13.11 -9.45 17.37
C VAL A 149 13.56 -8.66 16.16
N PHE A 150 13.40 -7.34 16.20
CA PHE A 150 13.67 -6.44 15.09
C PHE A 150 15.13 -6.44 14.61
N THR A 151 16.09 -6.33 15.52
CA THR A 151 17.52 -6.17 15.13
C THR A 151 18.02 -7.29 14.19
N PRO A 152 17.85 -8.59 14.51
CA PRO A 152 18.27 -9.65 13.60
C PRO A 152 17.38 -9.78 12.35
N PHE A 153 16.10 -9.41 12.42
CA PHE A 153 15.22 -9.31 11.25
C PHE A 153 15.75 -8.27 10.26
N TRP A 154 16.00 -7.04 10.71
CA TRP A 154 16.45 -5.95 9.85
C TRP A 154 17.84 -6.22 9.26
N ARG A 155 18.74 -6.83 10.04
CA ARG A 155 20.02 -7.29 9.53
C ARG A 155 19.83 -8.27 8.37
N ARG A 156 18.92 -9.24 8.50
CA ARG A 156 18.63 -10.21 7.44
C ARG A 156 18.05 -9.53 6.19
N CYS A 157 17.14 -8.57 6.34
CA CYS A 157 16.64 -7.76 5.21
C CYS A 157 17.78 -7.03 4.47
N CYS A 158 18.70 -6.38 5.20
CA CYS A 158 19.85 -5.72 4.58
C CYS A 158 20.80 -6.70 3.87
N GLU A 159 20.99 -7.91 4.41
CA GLU A 159 21.82 -8.97 3.78
C GLU A 159 21.19 -9.53 2.51
N LEU A 160 19.86 -9.70 2.50
CA LEU A 160 19.11 -10.13 1.29
C LEU A 160 19.24 -9.09 0.17
N GLY A 161 19.27 -7.80 0.52
CA GLY A 161 19.27 -6.72 -0.45
C GLY A 161 17.92 -6.61 -1.17
N ILE A 162 17.78 -5.59 -2.00
CA ILE A 162 16.55 -5.34 -2.77
C ILE A 162 16.91 -5.42 -4.26
N GLU A 163 16.40 -6.45 -4.92
CA GLU A 163 16.72 -6.74 -6.33
C GLU A 163 15.81 -5.98 -7.31
N ARG A 164 14.56 -5.73 -6.91
CA ARG A 164 13.57 -5.07 -7.76
C ARG A 164 13.80 -3.56 -7.79
N GLN A 165 13.64 -2.98 -8.98
CA GLN A 165 13.56 -1.54 -9.17
C GLN A 165 12.10 -1.05 -9.20
N THR A 166 11.88 0.22 -8.84
CA THR A 166 10.56 0.83 -8.95
C THR A 166 10.04 0.83 -10.39
N LEU A 167 8.74 0.61 -10.53
CA LEU A 167 8.09 0.70 -11.83
C LEU A 167 7.73 2.17 -12.14
N PRO A 168 7.95 2.66 -13.37
CA PRO A 168 7.62 4.04 -13.71
C PRO A 168 6.10 4.25 -13.72
N LYS A 169 5.67 5.48 -13.37
CA LYS A 169 4.29 5.93 -13.56
C LYS A 169 3.90 5.80 -15.04
N PRO A 170 2.81 5.11 -15.40
CA PRO A 170 2.37 5.02 -16.78
C PRO A 170 2.08 6.40 -17.39
N ARG A 171 2.43 6.59 -18.67
CA ARG A 171 2.09 7.81 -19.43
C ARG A 171 0.65 7.81 -19.94
N SER A 172 0.13 6.62 -20.24
CA SER A 172 -1.24 6.39 -20.69
C SER A 172 -1.68 5.02 -20.18
N ILE A 173 -2.96 4.87 -19.88
CA ILE A 173 -3.57 3.61 -19.45
C ILE A 173 -4.67 3.31 -20.47
N PRO A 174 -4.57 2.23 -21.26
CA PRO A 174 -5.59 1.90 -22.25
C PRO A 174 -6.95 1.73 -21.57
N GLY A 175 -7.89 2.62 -21.85
CA GLY A 175 -9.24 2.58 -21.31
C GLY A 175 -10.20 1.73 -22.13
N LEU A 176 -11.45 1.65 -21.66
CA LEU A 176 -12.56 1.08 -22.43
C LEU A 176 -13.19 2.11 -23.37
N ARG A 177 -13.84 1.63 -24.43
CA ARG A 177 -14.69 2.47 -25.29
C ARG A 177 -15.96 2.93 -24.59
N SER A 178 -16.53 2.07 -23.76
CA SER A 178 -17.68 2.35 -22.90
C SER A 178 -17.31 1.96 -21.48
N TRP A 179 -17.45 2.91 -20.55
CA TRP A 179 -17.11 2.67 -19.15
C TRP A 179 -18.31 2.12 -18.38
N PRO A 180 -18.07 1.18 -17.45
CA PRO A 180 -19.06 0.76 -16.49
C PRO A 180 -19.67 1.92 -15.71
N LYS A 181 -20.87 1.70 -15.16
CA LYS A 181 -21.41 2.63 -14.16
C LYS A 181 -20.43 2.78 -13.00
N SER A 182 -20.46 3.89 -12.29
CA SER A 182 -19.64 4.10 -11.09
C SER A 182 -20.44 4.89 -10.07
N LEU A 183 -20.24 4.58 -8.79
CA LEU A 183 -20.61 5.52 -7.73
C LEU A 183 -19.74 6.78 -7.83
N SER A 184 -20.26 7.87 -7.27
CA SER A 184 -19.50 9.08 -6.97
C SER A 184 -18.74 8.93 -5.65
N LEU A 185 -17.84 9.87 -5.35
CA LEU A 185 -17.16 9.89 -4.03
C LEU A 185 -18.12 10.31 -2.92
N GLU A 186 -19.09 11.16 -3.26
CA GLU A 186 -20.14 11.64 -2.35
C GLU A 186 -21.02 10.48 -1.87
N ASP A 187 -21.32 9.51 -2.75
CA ASP A 187 -22.09 8.30 -2.40
C ASP A 187 -21.43 7.49 -1.29
N LEU A 188 -20.11 7.58 -1.12
CA LEU A 188 -19.37 6.85 -0.08
C LEU A 188 -19.49 7.50 1.31
N SER A 189 -19.97 8.74 1.41
CA SER A 189 -20.16 9.46 2.68
C SER A 189 -18.93 9.41 3.61
N LEU A 190 -17.74 9.57 3.04
CA LEU A 190 -16.46 9.45 3.77
C LEU A 190 -16.09 10.70 4.57
N LEU A 191 -16.56 11.87 4.15
CA LEU A 191 -16.25 13.14 4.81
C LEU A 191 -17.10 13.35 6.07
N PRO A 192 -16.56 14.01 7.10
CA PRO A 192 -17.30 14.24 8.32
C PRO A 192 -18.42 15.27 8.11
N THR A 193 -19.56 15.05 8.78
CA THR A 193 -20.68 16.01 8.79
C THR A 193 -20.41 17.21 9.70
N ILE A 194 -19.61 17.01 10.77
CA ILE A 194 -19.12 18.06 11.65
C ILE A 194 -17.72 18.45 11.16
N PRO A 195 -17.43 19.73 10.87
CA PRO A 195 -16.19 20.14 10.22
C PRO A 195 -15.01 20.26 11.23
N TRP A 196 -14.65 19.14 11.86
CA TRP A 196 -13.49 19.01 12.74
C TRP A 196 -12.17 18.86 11.95
N ASP A 197 -12.27 18.60 10.65
CA ASP A 197 -11.19 18.33 9.71
C ASP A 197 -10.56 19.60 9.09
N LYS A 198 -11.05 20.80 9.42
CA LYS A 198 -10.58 22.07 8.84
C LYS A 198 -9.06 22.22 8.81
N ALA A 199 -8.39 21.91 9.92
CA ALA A 199 -6.94 22.04 10.02
C ALA A 199 -6.17 21.01 9.18
N PHE A 200 -6.82 19.93 8.73
CA PHE A 200 -6.17 18.92 7.89
C PHE A 200 -5.89 19.47 6.50
N TYR A 201 -6.78 20.29 5.94
CA TYR A 201 -6.62 20.90 4.63
C TYR A 201 -5.37 21.80 4.54
N ASP A 202 -4.99 22.47 5.63
CA ASP A 202 -3.79 23.30 5.68
C ASP A 202 -2.50 22.48 5.86
N ARG A 203 -2.61 21.28 6.45
CA ARG A 203 -1.45 20.49 6.88
C ARG A 203 -1.11 19.33 5.93
N TRP A 204 -2.13 18.74 5.31
CA TRP A 204 -2.05 17.48 4.60
C TRP A 204 -2.55 17.62 3.16
N THR A 205 -1.89 16.90 2.26
CA THR A 205 -2.35 16.75 0.88
C THR A 205 -2.34 15.26 0.56
N PRO A 206 -3.44 14.52 0.81
CA PRO A 206 -3.55 13.11 0.45
C PRO A 206 -3.34 12.89 -1.05
N GLY A 207 -2.86 11.70 -1.41
CA GLY A 207 -2.60 11.30 -2.79
C GLY A 207 -1.11 11.12 -3.12
N GLU A 208 -0.86 10.43 -4.23
CA GLU A 208 0.47 10.05 -4.72
C GLU A 208 1.44 11.24 -4.80
N ASP A 209 1.00 12.36 -5.38
CA ASP A 209 1.85 13.54 -5.57
C ASP A 209 2.20 14.24 -4.24
N GLY A 210 1.30 14.19 -3.25
CA GLY A 210 1.56 14.66 -1.89
C GLY A 210 2.67 13.84 -1.22
N GLY A 211 2.59 12.52 -1.33
CA GLY A 211 3.61 11.60 -0.82
C GLY A 211 4.97 11.80 -1.48
N GLN A 212 5.01 11.93 -2.80
CA GLN A 212 6.25 12.17 -3.54
C GLN A 212 6.89 13.52 -3.18
N ARG A 213 6.08 14.58 -3.00
CA ARG A 213 6.57 15.89 -2.56
C ARG A 213 7.24 15.81 -1.19
N LEU A 214 6.56 15.21 -0.21
CA LEU A 214 7.11 15.04 1.14
C LEU A 214 8.39 14.20 1.13
N LEU A 215 8.45 13.11 0.34
CA LEU A 215 9.67 12.31 0.21
C LEU A 215 10.82 13.15 -0.35
N LYS A 216 10.59 13.89 -1.43
CA LYS A 216 11.61 14.73 -2.06
C LYS A 216 12.13 15.80 -1.09
N GLU A 217 11.24 16.51 -0.41
CA GLU A 217 11.60 17.52 0.59
C GLU A 217 12.44 16.90 1.70
N PHE A 218 11.98 15.78 2.27
CA PHE A 218 12.67 15.10 3.36
C PHE A 218 14.07 14.59 2.97
N VAL A 219 14.19 13.93 1.81
CA VAL A 219 15.48 13.43 1.28
C VAL A 219 16.42 14.56 0.89
N SER A 220 15.88 15.74 0.52
CA SER A 220 16.70 16.89 0.13
C SER A 220 17.51 17.47 1.30
N GLY A 221 16.96 17.47 2.51
CA GLY A 221 17.57 18.10 3.69
C GLY A 221 17.35 17.33 5.00
N PRO A 222 16.14 17.34 5.59
CA PRO A 222 15.88 16.89 6.97
C PRO A 222 16.37 15.48 7.31
N ILE A 223 16.41 14.57 6.33
CA ILE A 223 16.87 13.19 6.53
C ILE A 223 18.30 13.11 7.09
N LYS A 224 19.16 14.10 6.84
CA LYS A 224 20.57 14.10 7.29
C LYS A 224 20.67 14.12 8.82
N ASP A 225 19.80 14.90 9.46
CA ASP A 225 19.78 15.12 10.90
C ASP A 225 18.76 14.21 11.60
N TYR A 226 18.06 13.35 10.85
CA TYR A 226 17.00 12.47 11.36
C TYR A 226 17.40 11.64 12.59
N ALA A 227 18.66 11.19 12.66
CA ALA A 227 19.13 10.37 13.78
C ALA A 227 19.03 11.10 15.12
N ASP A 228 19.24 12.43 15.13
CA ASP A 228 19.24 13.25 16.33
C ASP A 228 17.89 13.99 16.50
N GLU A 229 17.21 14.33 15.40
CA GLU A 229 15.97 15.14 15.41
C GLU A 229 14.68 14.34 15.58
N ARG A 230 14.68 13.02 15.32
CA ARG A 230 13.46 12.20 15.37
C ARG A 230 12.82 12.12 16.77
N ASP A 231 13.61 12.33 17.82
CA ASP A 231 13.15 12.28 19.22
C ASP A 231 12.70 13.66 19.72
N ARG A 232 12.65 14.68 18.84
CA ARG A 232 12.26 16.06 19.13
C ARG A 232 10.88 16.40 18.58
N PRO A 233 9.80 16.26 19.37
CA PRO A 233 8.44 16.52 18.89
C PRO A 233 8.16 18.00 18.61
N ASP A 234 8.97 18.90 19.18
CA ASP A 234 8.90 20.35 18.94
C ASP A 234 9.47 20.77 17.57
N ARG A 235 10.10 19.84 16.85
CA ARG A 235 10.78 20.10 15.57
C ARG A 235 10.17 19.29 14.45
N ARG A 236 10.25 19.82 13.23
CA ARG A 236 9.88 19.09 12.00
C ARG A 236 11.03 18.20 11.54
N GLY A 237 11.39 17.21 12.38
CA GLY A 237 12.52 16.30 12.17
C GLY A 237 12.19 15.03 11.40
N THR A 238 10.91 14.71 11.17
CA THR A 238 10.46 13.44 10.57
C THR A 238 9.84 13.63 9.18
N SER A 239 9.72 12.53 8.41
CA SER A 239 9.24 12.59 7.02
C SER A 239 7.75 12.91 6.86
N SER A 240 6.94 12.67 7.91
CA SER A 240 5.47 12.76 7.84
C SER A 240 4.83 11.87 6.75
N LEU A 241 5.52 10.81 6.30
CA LEU A 241 5.07 9.92 5.22
C LEU A 241 4.18 8.76 5.67
N SER A 242 3.93 8.57 6.96
CA SER A 242 3.18 7.44 7.49
C SER A 242 1.77 7.26 6.90
N PRO A 243 0.91 8.29 6.73
CA PRO A 243 -0.40 8.10 6.11
C PRO A 243 -0.29 7.76 4.62
N HIS A 244 0.65 8.38 3.88
CA HIS A 244 0.92 8.04 2.48
C HIS A 244 1.37 6.57 2.32
N LEU A 245 2.20 6.06 3.23
CA LEU A 245 2.62 4.67 3.28
C LEU A 245 1.49 3.70 3.66
N HIS A 246 0.52 4.16 4.47
CA HIS A 246 -0.63 3.36 4.90
C HIS A 246 -1.63 3.17 3.76
N PHE A 247 -1.99 4.24 3.05
CA PHE A 247 -2.89 4.18 1.89
C PHE A 247 -2.18 3.78 0.58
N GLY A 248 -0.87 3.51 0.65
CA GLY A 248 -0.05 3.08 -0.47
C GLY A 248 0.04 4.10 -1.60
N GLU A 249 -0.01 5.39 -1.27
CA GLU A 249 0.24 6.52 -2.18
C GLU A 249 1.73 6.65 -2.51
N ILE A 250 2.57 6.06 -1.68
CA ILE A 250 4.01 5.89 -1.91
C ILE A 250 4.42 4.50 -1.46
N SER A 251 5.24 3.81 -2.26
CA SER A 251 5.75 2.49 -1.88
C SER A 251 6.98 2.62 -0.97
N PRO A 252 7.23 1.65 -0.08
CA PRO A 252 8.48 1.61 0.66
C PRO A 252 9.70 1.47 -0.27
N LEU A 253 9.53 0.85 -1.45
CA LEU A 253 10.59 0.71 -2.45
C LEU A 253 10.98 2.08 -3.05
N GLN A 254 10.02 2.95 -3.34
CA GLN A 254 10.28 4.33 -3.77
C GLN A 254 11.07 5.12 -2.72
N ILE A 255 10.73 4.94 -1.44
CA ILE A 255 11.48 5.56 -0.33
C ILE A 255 12.90 5.01 -0.28
N TRP A 256 13.06 3.68 -0.34
CA TRP A 256 14.37 3.02 -0.33
C TRP A 256 15.26 3.53 -1.47
N GLU A 257 14.76 3.52 -2.70
CA GLU A 257 15.50 4.00 -3.86
C GLU A 257 15.88 5.48 -3.74
N ALA A 258 14.96 6.36 -3.35
CA ALA A 258 15.25 7.79 -3.21
C ALA A 258 16.36 8.06 -2.18
N VAL A 259 16.37 7.32 -1.07
CA VAL A 259 17.40 7.45 -0.03
C VAL A 259 18.72 6.86 -0.52
N THR A 260 18.72 5.64 -1.04
CA THR A 260 19.93 4.92 -1.43
C THR A 260 20.60 5.52 -2.67
N ALA A 261 19.84 6.10 -3.60
CA ALA A 261 20.38 6.84 -4.73
C ALA A 261 21.22 8.05 -4.30
N LYS A 262 20.89 8.68 -3.16
CA LYS A 262 21.59 9.87 -2.66
C LYS A 262 22.67 9.57 -1.62
N PHE A 263 22.46 8.55 -0.79
CA PHE A 263 23.30 8.28 0.38
C PHE A 263 23.98 6.90 0.36
N GLY A 264 23.72 6.08 -0.65
CA GLY A 264 24.17 4.69 -0.74
C GLY A 264 23.30 3.72 0.07
N PRO A 265 23.42 2.40 -0.18
CA PRO A 265 22.72 1.37 0.58
C PRO A 265 23.27 1.23 2.02
N PRO A 266 22.46 0.71 2.97
CA PRO A 266 22.94 0.45 4.32
C PRO A 266 24.07 -0.59 4.34
N PRO A 267 25.12 -0.38 5.15
CA PRO A 267 26.21 -1.33 5.26
C PRO A 267 25.73 -2.62 5.96
N PRO A 268 26.21 -3.80 5.54
CA PRO A 268 25.83 -5.08 6.15
C PRO A 268 26.35 -5.26 7.60
N SER A 269 27.27 -4.42 8.09
CA SER A 269 27.82 -4.53 9.45
C SER A 269 27.86 -3.20 10.21
N LYS A 270 27.69 -3.28 11.55
CA LYS A 270 27.51 -2.16 12.52
C LYS A 270 28.73 -1.25 12.74
N LYS A 271 29.81 -1.33 11.96
CA LYS A 271 30.99 -0.49 12.21
C LYS A 271 30.79 0.93 11.66
N GLY A 272 30.19 1.80 12.46
CA GLY A 272 30.05 3.24 12.18
C GLY A 272 28.90 3.91 12.94
N ARG A 273 28.95 5.24 13.10
CA ARG A 273 27.81 6.03 13.61
C ARG A 273 26.66 5.89 12.62
N LYS A 274 25.46 5.53 13.11
CA LYS A 274 24.26 5.54 12.26
C LYS A 274 24.00 6.96 11.78
N THR A 275 24.02 7.16 10.46
CA THR A 275 23.64 8.45 9.86
C THR A 275 22.11 8.59 9.90
N GLY A 276 21.61 9.83 9.75
CA GLY A 276 20.17 10.07 9.64
C GLY A 276 19.48 9.20 8.59
N PRO A 277 19.98 9.11 7.33
CA PRO A 277 19.42 8.24 6.30
C PRO A 277 19.34 6.76 6.68
N MET A 278 20.39 6.22 7.31
CA MET A 278 20.40 4.80 7.70
C MET A 278 19.46 4.51 8.88
N THR A 279 19.34 5.47 9.79
CA THR A 279 18.35 5.41 10.87
C THR A 279 16.95 5.44 10.29
N TYR A 280 16.68 6.33 9.33
CA TYR A 280 15.38 6.41 8.66
C TYR A 280 15.00 5.12 7.91
N LEU A 281 15.93 4.51 7.16
CA LEU A 281 15.67 3.22 6.52
C LEU A 281 15.36 2.11 7.53
N SER A 282 15.95 2.13 8.73
CA SER A 282 15.57 1.18 9.77
C SER A 282 14.15 1.40 10.32
N GLU A 283 13.63 2.63 10.26
CA GLU A 283 12.22 2.90 10.60
C GLU A 283 11.25 2.42 9.52
N VAL A 284 11.64 2.46 8.25
CA VAL A 284 10.93 1.72 7.19
C VAL A 284 10.99 0.21 7.48
N GLY A 285 12.14 -0.30 7.94
CA GLY A 285 12.28 -1.67 8.40
C GLY A 285 11.36 -2.03 9.58
N TRP A 286 11.08 -1.10 10.50
CA TRP A 286 10.12 -1.34 11.59
C TRP A 286 8.71 -1.55 11.06
N ARG A 287 8.33 -0.83 10.00
CA ARG A 287 7.05 -1.06 9.29
C ARG A 287 7.00 -2.46 8.65
N GLU A 288 8.08 -2.90 8.01
CA GLU A 288 8.19 -4.27 7.49
C GLU A 288 8.06 -5.31 8.61
N PHE A 289 8.74 -5.07 9.74
CA PHE A 289 8.71 -5.96 10.89
C PHE A 289 7.31 -6.06 11.52
N ALA A 290 6.55 -4.96 11.56
CA ALA A 290 5.17 -4.98 12.03
C ALA A 290 4.27 -5.89 11.15
N HIS A 291 4.42 -5.82 9.83
CA HIS A 291 3.71 -6.72 8.91
C HIS A 291 4.20 -8.17 9.04
N HIS A 292 5.50 -8.38 9.24
CA HIS A 292 6.09 -9.70 9.50
C HIS A 292 5.47 -10.35 10.73
N VAL A 293 5.41 -9.62 11.85
CA VAL A 293 4.81 -10.11 13.09
C VAL A 293 3.32 -10.39 12.90
N LEU A 294 2.56 -9.48 12.29
CA LEU A 294 1.13 -9.68 12.07
C LEU A 294 0.84 -10.91 11.18
N TYR A 295 1.62 -11.10 10.12
CA TYR A 295 1.46 -12.24 9.21
C TYR A 295 1.74 -13.58 9.91
N HIS A 296 2.84 -13.70 10.65
CA HIS A 296 3.23 -14.95 11.32
C HIS A 296 2.48 -15.19 12.64
N PHE A 297 1.96 -14.13 13.26
CA PHE A 297 1.23 -14.17 14.52
C PHE A 297 -0.10 -13.39 14.39
N PRO A 298 -1.08 -13.91 13.62
CA PRO A 298 -2.30 -13.17 13.26
C PRO A 298 -3.24 -12.88 14.43
N HIS A 299 -3.02 -13.49 15.59
CA HIS A 299 -3.79 -13.22 16.81
C HIS A 299 -3.35 -11.93 17.53
N THR A 300 -2.20 -11.35 17.15
CA THR A 300 -1.60 -10.18 17.83
C THR A 300 -2.47 -8.90 17.91
N PRO A 301 -3.48 -8.67 17.05
CA PRO A 301 -4.44 -7.59 17.26
C PRO A 301 -5.34 -7.78 18.49
N ALA A 302 -5.61 -9.02 18.90
CA ALA A 302 -6.58 -9.34 19.96
C ALA A 302 -5.95 -10.01 21.19
N ALA A 303 -4.72 -10.52 21.07
CA ALA A 303 -4.03 -11.23 22.13
C ALA A 303 -2.53 -10.87 22.15
N PRO A 304 -1.87 -10.88 23.32
CA PRO A 304 -0.45 -10.55 23.42
C PRO A 304 0.39 -11.61 22.70
N LEU A 305 1.46 -11.16 22.03
CA LEU A 305 2.42 -12.04 21.35
C LEU A 305 3.08 -13.05 22.31
N ARG A 306 3.29 -12.66 23.58
CA ARG A 306 3.80 -13.55 24.61
C ARG A 306 2.66 -14.03 25.49
N GLU A 307 2.44 -15.33 25.51
CA GLU A 307 1.36 -15.98 26.25
C GLU A 307 1.37 -15.64 27.75
N ASN A 308 2.54 -15.41 28.33
CA ASN A 308 2.69 -15.04 29.75
C ASN A 308 1.94 -13.75 30.13
N PHE A 309 1.63 -12.87 29.16
CA PHE A 309 0.85 -11.65 29.40
C PHE A 309 -0.66 -11.83 29.27
N VAL A 310 -1.14 -13.01 28.86
CA VAL A 310 -2.60 -13.28 28.75
C VAL A 310 -3.29 -13.18 30.11
N GLN A 311 -2.57 -13.53 31.19
CA GLN A 311 -3.08 -13.51 32.57
C GLN A 311 -2.50 -12.34 33.39
N PHE A 312 -2.00 -11.29 32.73
CA PHE A 312 -1.48 -10.13 33.46
C PHE A 312 -2.62 -9.45 34.24
N PRO A 313 -2.50 -9.27 35.57
CA PRO A 313 -3.60 -8.86 36.46
C PRO A 313 -4.05 -7.41 36.27
#